data_AF-A0A7K0IU92-F1
#
_entry.id   AF-A0A7K0IU92-F1
#
_cell.length_a   1.000
_cell.length_b   1.000
_cell.length_c   1.000
_cell.angle_alpha   90.00
_cell.angle_beta   90.00
_cell.angle_gamma   90.00
#
_symmetry.space_group_name_H-M   'P 1'
#
loop_
_entity.id
_entity.type
_entity.pdbx_description
1 polymer ?
#
loop_
_entity_poly.entity_id
_entity_poly.type
_entity_poly.pdbx_seq_one_letter_code
_entity_poly.pdbx_strand_id
1 'polypeptide(L)'
;MRTKAFTLIEVMVVMAIISILAGMMMPAAWKFLESGEIATTRERMRELKKAMVGDRNLVQNGVRTHYGFVGDFGELPFDNNSSCAFRFLDSSADMSGSRYDAANWNGRYLSSSSDAKEFAVDAWGNTIKCTKKYYSDGRWVGLTLASVAPNGEILEETIDINDVIPTNRVVGNVFASYSSVSINIKPEKPGSFTEITTSCKSLSPFTSYTTLLPFKLPIGRIDVNLTLSKHPDCSLPTDTNKFQYFVQDNIKSIKIPDITSR
;
A
#
# COMPACT_ATOMS: atom_id res chain seq x y z
N MET A 1 -25.89 -65.92 31.32
CA MET A 1 -24.83 -64.89 31.21
C MET A 1 -24.91 -64.00 32.44
N ARG A 2 -23.85 -63.89 33.23
CA ARG A 2 -23.85 -63.12 34.49
C ARG A 2 -23.38 -61.70 34.17
N THR A 3 -24.32 -60.76 34.12
CA THR A 3 -24.02 -59.33 34.01
C THR A 3 -23.35 -58.88 35.31
N LYS A 4 -22.08 -58.44 35.23
CA LYS A 4 -21.40 -57.80 36.37
C LYS A 4 -22.03 -56.41 36.53
N ALA A 5 -22.79 -56.22 37.60
CA ALA A 5 -23.28 -54.90 37.98
C ALA A 5 -22.10 -54.05 38.46
N PHE A 6 -21.92 -52.88 37.86
CA PHE A 6 -20.93 -51.90 38.32
C PHE A 6 -21.26 -51.48 39.76
N THR A 7 -20.23 -51.40 40.61
CA THR A 7 -20.43 -50.95 41.98
C THR A 7 -20.58 -49.44 42.01
N LEU A 8 -21.44 -48.92 42.88
CA LEU A 8 -21.69 -47.49 43.01
C LEU A 8 -20.40 -46.72 43.38
N ILE A 9 -19.52 -47.35 44.17
CA ILE A 9 -18.22 -46.79 44.53
C ILE A 9 -17.28 -46.66 43.34
N GLU A 10 -17.29 -47.59 42.39
CA GLU A 10 -16.46 -47.55 41.19
C GLU A 10 -16.85 -46.37 40.30
N VAL A 11 -18.16 -46.10 40.14
CA VAL A 11 -18.65 -44.93 39.40
C VAL A 11 -18.27 -43.62 40.12
N MET A 12 -18.35 -43.58 41.45
CA MET A 12 -17.94 -42.39 42.22
C MET A 12 -16.45 -42.07 42.06
N VAL A 13 -15.58 -43.09 42.13
CA VAL A 13 -14.13 -42.90 41.97
C VAL A 13 -13.79 -42.43 40.55
N VAL A 14 -14.43 -43.01 39.52
CA VAL A 14 -14.21 -42.59 38.12
C VAL A 14 -14.64 -41.14 37.92
N MET A 15 -15.80 -40.73 38.43
CA MET A 15 -16.25 -39.33 38.34
C MET A 15 -15.31 -38.37 39.08
N ALA A 16 -14.77 -38.78 40.23
CA ALA A 16 -13.79 -37.99 40.98
C ALA A 16 -12.46 -37.81 40.21
N ILE A 17 -11.98 -38.85 39.52
CA ILE A 17 -10.78 -38.75 38.69
C ILE A 17 -11.03 -37.84 37.48
N ILE A 18 -12.17 -37.99 36.80
CA ILE A 18 -12.52 -37.16 35.64
C ILE A 18 -12.63 -35.69 36.01
N SER A 19 -13.21 -35.35 37.17
CA SER A 19 -13.35 -33.95 37.60
C SER A 19 -12.00 -33.29 37.88
N ILE A 20 -11.06 -34.02 38.49
CA ILE A 20 -9.68 -33.54 38.72
C ILE A 20 -8.98 -33.31 37.38
N LEU A 21 -9.07 -34.27 36.45
CA LEU A 21 -8.44 -34.16 35.13
C LEU A 21 -9.03 -33.00 34.32
N ALA A 22 -10.35 -32.82 34.35
CA ALA A 22 -11.03 -31.72 33.67
C ALA A 22 -10.58 -30.35 34.22
N GLY A 23 -10.47 -30.22 35.56
CA GLY A 23 -9.99 -29.00 36.20
C GLY A 23 -8.56 -28.64 35.80
N MET A 24 -7.68 -29.65 35.63
CA MET A 24 -6.29 -29.43 35.20
C MET A 24 -6.15 -29.08 33.72
N MET A 25 -7.08 -29.49 32.85
CA MET A 25 -7.03 -29.20 31.41
C MET A 25 -7.49 -27.79 31.04
N MET A 26 -8.33 -27.16 31.85
CA MET A 26 -8.90 -25.83 31.54
C MET A 26 -7.84 -24.75 31.24
N PRO A 27 -6.78 -24.55 32.05
CA PRO A 27 -5.80 -23.49 31.80
C PRO A 27 -5.04 -23.66 30.46
N ALA A 28 -4.82 -24.91 30.04
CA ALA A 28 -4.17 -25.19 28.76
C ALA A 28 -5.07 -24.80 27.58
N ALA A 29 -6.36 -25.16 27.65
CA ALA A 29 -7.34 -24.81 26.62
C ALA A 29 -7.44 -23.29 26.41
N TRP A 30 -7.42 -22.51 27.50
CA TRP A 30 -7.47 -21.04 27.42
C TRP A 30 -6.27 -20.45 26.67
N LYS A 31 -5.05 -20.95 26.93
CA LYS A 31 -3.85 -20.49 26.22
C LYS A 31 -3.88 -20.79 24.72
N PHE A 32 -4.46 -21.93 24.32
CA PHE A 32 -4.61 -22.27 22.91
C PHE A 32 -5.58 -21.34 22.19
N LEU A 33 -6.70 -20.99 22.83
CA LEU A 33 -7.66 -20.04 22.27
C LEU A 33 -7.02 -18.66 22.08
N GLU A 34 -6.33 -18.17 23.11
CA GLU A 34 -5.68 -16.85 23.08
C GLU A 34 -4.60 -16.74 21.99
N SER A 35 -3.78 -17.79 21.81
CA SER A 35 -2.79 -17.82 20.73
C SER A 35 -3.45 -17.76 19.34
N GLY A 36 -4.62 -18.37 19.16
CA GLY A 36 -5.39 -18.32 17.92
C GLY A 36 -5.94 -16.92 17.64
N GLU A 37 -6.44 -16.26 18.68
CA GLU A 37 -6.98 -14.89 18.61
C GLU A 37 -5.88 -13.85 18.29
N ILE A 38 -4.70 -13.98 18.92
CA ILE A 38 -3.53 -13.15 18.61
C ILE A 38 -3.10 -13.33 17.16
N ALA A 39 -3.02 -14.58 16.68
CA ALA A 39 -2.64 -14.87 15.30
C ALA A 39 -3.65 -14.28 14.30
N THR A 40 -4.95 -14.43 14.58
CA THR A 40 -6.04 -13.88 13.77
C THR A 40 -5.97 -12.35 13.68
N THR A 41 -5.76 -11.68 14.82
CA THR A 41 -5.64 -10.22 14.88
C THR A 41 -4.43 -9.72 14.09
N ARG A 42 -3.28 -10.40 14.22
CA ARG A 42 -2.07 -10.05 13.46
C ARG A 42 -2.28 -10.23 11.96
N GLU A 43 -2.97 -11.28 11.55
CA GLU A 43 -3.28 -11.51 10.14
C GLU A 43 -4.21 -10.42 9.58
N ARG A 44 -5.27 -10.06 10.31
CA ARG A 44 -6.16 -8.94 9.92
C ARG A 44 -5.39 -7.63 9.76
N MET A 45 -4.47 -7.30 10.69
CA MET A 45 -3.63 -6.11 10.57
C MET A 45 -2.71 -6.14 9.34
N ARG A 46 -2.18 -7.32 8.99
CA ARG A 46 -1.38 -7.50 7.78
C ARG A 46 -2.20 -7.37 6.50
N GLU A 47 -3.42 -7.91 6.48
CA GLU A 47 -4.35 -7.71 5.37
C GLU A 47 -4.71 -6.24 5.20
N LEU A 48 -5.00 -5.52 6.30
CA LEU A 48 -5.20 -4.06 6.27
C LEU A 48 -3.98 -3.33 5.71
N LYS A 49 -2.78 -3.65 6.19
CA LYS A 49 -1.53 -3.07 5.67
C LYS A 49 -1.39 -3.34 4.17
N LYS A 50 -1.55 -4.59 3.75
CA LYS A 50 -1.47 -4.99 2.34
C LYS A 50 -2.54 -4.31 1.48
N ALA A 51 -3.75 -4.12 1.99
CA ALA A 51 -4.81 -3.40 1.27
C ALA A 51 -4.48 -1.91 1.12
N MET A 52 -3.85 -1.29 2.12
CA MET A 52 -3.47 0.12 2.07
C MET A 52 -2.29 0.40 1.15
N VAL A 53 -1.18 -0.33 1.31
CA VAL A 53 0.09 -0.02 0.60
C VAL A 53 0.43 -1.01 -0.50
N GLY A 54 -0.33 -2.10 -0.62
CA GLY A 54 -0.05 -3.19 -1.52
C GLY A 54 1.04 -4.15 -1.04
N ASP A 55 1.27 -5.18 -1.83
CA ASP A 55 2.36 -6.14 -1.60
C ASP A 55 3.59 -5.75 -2.44
N ARG A 56 4.74 -5.58 -1.81
CA ARG A 56 5.98 -5.24 -2.52
C ARG A 56 6.59 -6.42 -3.26
N ASN A 57 6.29 -7.64 -2.82
CA ASN A 57 6.88 -8.85 -3.39
C ASN A 57 6.15 -9.29 -4.66
N LEU A 58 4.95 -8.76 -4.92
CA LEU A 58 4.23 -8.99 -6.17
C LEU A 58 4.79 -8.12 -7.29
N VAL A 59 5.81 -8.68 -7.95
CA VAL A 59 6.50 -8.08 -9.10
C VAL A 59 6.29 -8.99 -10.32
N GLN A 60 5.77 -8.43 -11.41
CA GLN A 60 5.64 -9.11 -12.69
C GLN A 60 6.46 -8.35 -13.73
N ASN A 61 7.29 -9.07 -14.50
CA ASN A 61 8.19 -8.47 -15.49
C ASN A 61 9.11 -7.37 -14.92
N GLY A 62 9.58 -7.54 -13.68
CA GLY A 62 10.44 -6.57 -13.00
C GLY A 62 9.74 -5.30 -12.51
N VAL A 63 8.41 -5.21 -12.65
CA VAL A 63 7.60 -4.09 -12.18
C VAL A 63 6.61 -4.58 -11.13
N ARG A 64 6.51 -3.85 -10.01
CA ARG A 64 5.50 -4.15 -8.98
C ARG A 64 4.10 -4.04 -9.60
N THR A 65 3.20 -4.95 -9.24
CA THR A 65 1.83 -4.94 -9.80
C THR A 65 0.75 -4.69 -8.76
N HIS A 66 1.12 -4.64 -7.48
CA HIS A 66 0.17 -4.49 -6.39
C HIS A 66 0.53 -3.31 -5.49
N TYR A 67 -0.25 -2.23 -5.58
CA TYR A 67 0.03 -0.96 -4.90
C TYR A 67 -0.99 -0.59 -3.82
N GLY A 68 -2.08 -1.35 -3.70
CA GLY A 68 -3.15 -1.08 -2.73
C GLY A 68 -3.79 0.29 -2.95
N PHE A 69 -4.49 0.78 -1.93
CA PHE A 69 -5.15 2.09 -1.94
C PHE A 69 -4.20 3.26 -2.27
N VAL A 70 -2.97 3.22 -1.75
CA VAL A 70 -1.94 4.23 -2.02
C VAL A 70 -1.59 4.30 -3.52
N GLY A 71 -1.69 3.19 -4.25
CA GLY A 71 -1.46 3.17 -5.69
C GLY A 71 -2.40 4.08 -6.48
N ASP A 72 -3.64 4.19 -6.01
CA ASP A 72 -4.71 4.90 -6.70
C ASP A 72 -4.86 6.34 -6.24
N PHE A 73 -4.66 6.58 -4.94
CA PHE A 73 -4.91 7.88 -4.30
C PHE A 73 -3.65 8.59 -3.85
N GLY A 74 -2.52 7.87 -3.80
CA GLY A 74 -1.25 8.48 -3.44
C GLY A 74 -1.08 8.81 -1.96
N GLU A 75 -1.99 8.36 -1.11
CA GLU A 75 -1.99 8.53 0.33
C GLU A 75 -2.75 7.39 1.01
N LEU A 76 -2.59 7.25 2.32
CA LEU A 76 -3.32 6.25 3.10
C LEU A 76 -4.79 6.65 3.30
N PRO A 77 -5.71 5.67 3.48
CA PRO A 77 -7.15 5.93 3.53
C PRO A 77 -7.56 6.57 4.87
N PHE A 78 -7.62 7.91 4.88
CA PHE A 78 -8.18 8.69 5.98
C PHE A 78 -9.46 9.39 5.57
N ASP A 79 -10.46 9.45 6.45
CA ASP A 79 -11.66 10.25 6.23
C ASP A 79 -11.38 11.77 6.37
N ASN A 80 -12.41 12.58 6.15
CA ASN A 80 -12.32 14.04 6.26
C ASN A 80 -11.97 14.49 7.69
N ASN A 81 -12.39 13.72 8.70
CA ASN A 81 -12.07 13.93 10.11
C ASN A 81 -10.73 13.30 10.49
N SER A 82 -9.93 12.90 9.50
CA SER A 82 -8.59 12.40 9.72
C SER A 82 -8.52 11.07 10.49
N SER A 83 -9.61 10.32 10.60
CA SER A 83 -9.66 8.97 11.14
C SER A 83 -9.40 7.93 10.05
N CYS A 84 -8.87 6.76 10.41
CA CYS A 84 -8.62 5.72 9.43
C CYS A 84 -9.94 5.20 8.85
N ALA A 85 -10.04 5.19 7.54
CA ALA A 85 -11.26 4.90 6.82
C ALA A 85 -11.17 3.56 6.12
N PHE A 86 -11.08 2.48 6.92
CA PHE A 86 -10.93 1.11 6.41
C PHE A 86 -12.03 0.71 5.41
N ARG A 87 -13.23 1.30 5.51
CA ARG A 87 -14.33 1.14 4.54
C ARG A 87 -13.95 1.46 3.09
N PHE A 88 -13.04 2.42 2.86
CA PHE A 88 -12.57 2.77 1.51
C PHE A 88 -11.72 1.65 0.88
N LEU A 89 -11.25 0.70 1.68
CA LEU A 89 -10.51 -0.47 1.20
C LEU A 89 -11.43 -1.52 0.57
N ASP A 90 -12.73 -1.48 0.87
CA ASP A 90 -13.69 -2.51 0.51
C ASP A 90 -14.63 -2.09 -0.61
N SER A 91 -15.09 -0.84 -0.57
CA SER A 91 -16.09 -0.32 -1.51
C SER A 91 -15.82 1.12 -1.90
N SER A 92 -15.88 1.39 -3.21
CA SER A 92 -15.84 2.76 -3.74
C SER A 92 -17.09 3.57 -3.38
N ALA A 93 -18.23 2.91 -3.12
CA ALA A 93 -19.47 3.59 -2.76
C ALA A 93 -19.34 4.33 -1.41
N ASP A 94 -18.54 3.80 -0.49
CA ASP A 94 -18.26 4.44 0.78
C ASP A 94 -17.46 5.74 0.63
N MET A 95 -16.80 5.96 -0.51
CA MET A 95 -15.99 7.14 -0.77
C MET A 95 -16.84 8.37 -1.16
N SER A 96 -18.16 8.22 -1.31
CA SER A 96 -19.07 9.33 -1.58
C SER A 96 -18.96 10.43 -0.52
N GLY A 97 -18.74 11.68 -0.96
CA GLY A 97 -18.54 12.83 -0.07
C GLY A 97 -17.19 12.88 0.67
N SER A 98 -16.29 11.95 0.36
CA SER A 98 -14.89 12.02 0.79
C SER A 98 -14.06 12.91 -0.15
N ARG A 99 -12.82 13.20 0.24
CA ARG A 99 -11.84 13.86 -0.65
C ARG A 99 -11.34 12.98 -1.80
N TYR A 100 -11.66 11.69 -1.78
CA TYR A 100 -11.23 10.74 -2.80
C TYR A 100 -12.30 10.59 -3.87
N ASP A 101 -11.87 10.61 -5.11
CA ASP A 101 -12.73 10.38 -6.25
C ASP A 101 -12.89 8.87 -6.50
N ALA A 102 -14.09 8.36 -6.30
CA ALA A 102 -14.45 6.97 -6.51
C ALA A 102 -14.16 6.47 -7.94
N ALA A 103 -14.08 7.37 -8.93
CA ALA A 103 -13.71 7.00 -10.30
C ALA A 103 -12.25 6.52 -10.44
N ASN A 104 -11.38 6.89 -9.50
CA ASN A 104 -9.97 6.50 -9.49
C ASN A 104 -9.73 5.18 -8.74
N TRP A 105 -10.75 4.62 -8.10
CA TRP A 105 -10.67 3.37 -7.37
C TRP A 105 -10.63 2.17 -8.33
N ASN A 106 -9.53 1.43 -8.34
CA ASN A 106 -9.27 0.31 -9.24
C ASN A 106 -9.66 -1.05 -8.65
N GLY A 107 -10.27 -1.10 -7.46
CA GLY A 107 -10.88 -2.33 -6.97
C GLY A 107 -10.85 -2.52 -5.47
N ARG A 108 -11.52 -3.58 -5.04
CA ARG A 108 -11.58 -4.03 -3.65
C ARG A 108 -10.19 -4.52 -3.24
N TYR A 109 -9.64 -3.92 -2.18
CA TYR A 109 -8.28 -4.21 -1.71
C TYR A 109 -8.23 -5.24 -0.60
N LEU A 110 -9.36 -5.46 0.08
CA LEU A 110 -9.54 -6.52 1.07
C LEU A 110 -9.97 -7.83 0.39
N SER A 111 -9.63 -8.95 1.00
CA SER A 111 -9.98 -10.27 0.50
C SER A 111 -11.51 -10.44 0.43
N SER A 112 -12.00 -11.13 -0.61
CA SER A 112 -13.40 -11.05 -1.07
C SER A 112 -14.46 -11.60 -0.10
N SER A 113 -14.06 -12.25 1.01
CA SER A 113 -14.96 -12.93 1.94
C SER A 113 -15.48 -12.07 3.10
N SER A 114 -14.92 -10.88 3.33
CA SER A 114 -15.11 -10.18 4.61
C SER A 114 -15.31 -8.66 4.43
N ASP A 115 -16.34 -8.10 5.09
CA ASP A 115 -16.62 -6.66 5.14
C ASP A 115 -15.43 -5.92 5.79
N ALA A 116 -15.09 -4.71 5.33
CA ALA A 116 -14.07 -3.87 5.97
C ALA A 116 -14.26 -3.74 7.49
N LYS A 117 -15.51 -3.82 7.97
CA LYS A 117 -15.81 -3.81 9.41
C LYS A 117 -15.21 -4.99 10.17
N GLU A 118 -15.11 -6.16 9.54
CA GLU A 118 -14.55 -7.35 10.18
C GLU A 118 -13.04 -7.20 10.38
N PHE A 119 -12.36 -6.58 9.41
CA PHE A 119 -10.93 -6.29 9.52
C PHE A 119 -10.63 -5.13 10.48
N ALA A 120 -11.59 -4.24 10.70
CA ALA A 120 -11.46 -3.12 11.63
C ALA A 120 -11.50 -3.53 13.11
N VAL A 121 -11.80 -4.80 13.42
CA VAL A 121 -11.87 -5.33 14.78
C VAL A 121 -10.88 -6.48 14.98
N ASP A 122 -10.30 -6.55 16.17
CA ASP A 122 -9.49 -7.68 16.60
C ASP A 122 -10.34 -8.93 16.87
N ALA A 123 -9.69 -10.04 17.20
CA ALA A 123 -10.37 -11.31 17.47
C ALA A 123 -11.25 -11.27 18.73
N TRP A 124 -11.02 -10.30 19.63
CA TRP A 124 -11.80 -10.08 20.85
C TRP A 124 -12.96 -9.09 20.63
N GLY A 125 -13.11 -8.55 19.43
CA GLY A 125 -14.17 -7.60 19.06
C GLY A 125 -13.88 -6.14 19.37
N ASN A 126 -12.65 -5.79 19.79
CA ASN A 126 -12.27 -4.39 19.96
C ASN A 126 -11.84 -3.78 18.63
N THR A 127 -12.14 -2.50 18.41
CA THR A 127 -11.66 -1.79 17.22
C THR A 127 -10.15 -1.66 17.24
N ILE A 128 -9.51 -2.02 16.13
CA ILE A 128 -8.08 -1.79 15.90
C ILE A 128 -7.85 -0.28 15.88
N LYS A 129 -6.99 0.19 16.78
CA LYS A 129 -6.60 1.60 16.86
C LYS A 129 -5.67 1.93 15.70
N CYS A 130 -5.86 3.11 15.14
CA CYS A 130 -5.06 3.58 14.04
C CYS A 130 -4.52 4.96 14.38
N THR A 131 -3.19 5.07 14.41
CA THR A 131 -2.49 6.30 14.79
C THR A 131 -1.63 6.77 13.62
N LYS A 132 -1.82 8.01 13.21
CA LYS A 132 -1.01 8.62 12.16
C LYS A 132 0.44 8.76 12.61
N LYS A 133 1.37 8.56 11.68
CA LYS A 133 2.80 8.64 11.98
C LYS A 133 3.52 9.69 11.14
N TYR A 134 3.37 9.62 9.82
CA TYR A 134 4.11 10.48 8.89
C TYR A 134 3.17 11.31 8.03
N TYR A 135 3.42 12.62 8.02
CA TYR A 135 2.80 13.58 7.13
C TYR A 135 3.85 14.16 6.20
N SER A 136 3.63 14.06 4.89
CA SER A 136 4.55 14.54 3.88
C SER A 136 3.75 15.07 2.69
N ASP A 137 4.15 16.21 2.14
CA ASP A 137 3.54 16.83 0.95
C ASP A 137 2.01 16.98 1.01
N GLY A 138 1.49 17.31 2.20
CA GLY A 138 0.04 17.50 2.41
C GLY A 138 -0.75 16.21 2.59
N ARG A 139 -0.09 15.07 2.77
CA ARG A 139 -0.69 13.73 2.81
C ARG A 139 -0.17 12.89 3.96
N TRP A 140 -0.99 11.93 4.38
CA TRP A 140 -0.57 10.93 5.35
C TRP A 140 0.03 9.72 4.63
N VAL A 141 1.31 9.49 4.90
CA VAL A 141 2.13 8.44 4.26
C VAL A 141 2.69 7.44 5.28
N GLY A 142 2.21 7.50 6.52
CA GLY A 142 2.50 6.47 7.50
C GLY A 142 1.49 6.45 8.64
N LEU A 143 1.25 5.26 9.17
CA LEU A 143 0.36 5.00 10.31
C LEU A 143 0.81 3.76 11.08
N THR A 144 0.31 3.62 12.30
CA THR A 144 0.46 2.43 13.13
C THR A 144 -0.93 1.90 13.44
N LEU A 145 -1.15 0.61 13.17
CA LEU A 145 -2.28 -0.18 13.62
C LEU A 145 -1.91 -0.81 14.95
N ALA A 146 -2.79 -0.75 15.94
CA ALA A 146 -2.55 -1.29 17.27
C ALA A 146 -3.81 -1.95 17.86
N SER A 147 -3.63 -3.11 18.50
CA SER A 147 -4.62 -3.75 19.37
C SER A 147 -3.93 -4.22 20.66
N VAL A 148 -4.69 -4.35 21.75
CA VAL A 148 -4.20 -4.80 23.04
C VAL A 148 -4.97 -6.07 23.41
N ALA A 149 -4.24 -7.18 23.53
CA ALA A 149 -4.80 -8.47 23.92
C ALA A 149 -5.24 -8.47 25.41
N PRO A 150 -6.13 -9.38 25.83
CA PRO A 150 -6.60 -9.48 27.22
C PRO A 150 -5.48 -9.70 28.24
N ASN A 151 -4.39 -10.36 27.85
CA ASN A 151 -3.19 -10.54 28.67
C ASN A 151 -2.28 -9.29 28.76
N GLY A 152 -2.62 -8.20 28.07
CA GLY A 152 -1.84 -6.97 27.99
C GLY A 152 -0.77 -6.94 26.89
N GLU A 153 -0.64 -7.98 26.06
CA GLU A 153 0.25 -7.97 24.89
C GLU A 153 -0.23 -6.91 23.89
N ILE A 154 0.68 -6.04 23.47
CA ILE A 154 0.41 -5.02 22.46
C ILE A 154 0.80 -5.59 21.10
N LEU A 155 -0.18 -5.66 20.21
CA LEU A 155 0.00 -6.07 18.82
C LEU A 155 0.02 -4.83 17.95
N GLU A 156 1.14 -4.58 17.29
CA GLU A 156 1.30 -3.42 16.41
C GLU A 156 1.72 -3.83 15.00
N GLU A 157 1.20 -3.11 14.02
CA GLU A 157 1.75 -3.10 12.67
C GLU A 157 1.92 -1.68 12.16
N THR A 158 3.11 -1.37 11.65
CA THR A 158 3.45 -0.03 11.19
C THR A 158 3.57 0.01 9.68
N ILE A 159 3.00 1.05 9.09
CA ILE A 159 3.17 1.48 7.71
C ILE A 159 4.12 2.68 7.73
N ASP A 160 5.28 2.51 7.11
CA ASP A 160 6.31 3.53 7.02
C ASP A 160 6.22 4.30 5.69
N ILE A 161 6.88 5.45 5.59
CA ILE A 161 6.98 6.21 4.33
C ILE A 161 7.55 5.36 3.20
N ASN A 162 8.44 4.43 3.53
CA ASN A 162 9.01 3.53 2.54
C ASN A 162 8.00 2.53 1.99
N ASP A 163 6.92 2.22 2.72
CA ASP A 163 5.84 1.32 2.26
C ASP A 163 4.92 2.03 1.24
N VAL A 164 4.79 3.34 1.38
CA VAL A 164 3.94 4.21 0.56
C VAL A 164 4.72 4.66 -0.67
N ILE A 165 4.91 3.76 -1.63
CA ILE A 165 5.54 4.06 -2.94
C ILE A 165 4.45 4.10 -4.03
N PRO A 166 3.88 5.26 -4.33
CA PRO A 166 2.98 5.43 -5.47
C PRO A 166 3.75 5.44 -6.81
N THR A 167 3.08 5.02 -7.88
CA THR A 167 3.69 4.87 -9.21
C THR A 167 3.05 5.76 -10.25
N ASN A 168 3.67 6.90 -10.48
CA ASN A 168 3.37 7.70 -11.67
C ASN A 168 4.45 7.42 -12.70
N ARG A 169 4.06 7.01 -13.91
CA ARG A 169 4.97 6.80 -15.05
C ARG A 169 5.10 8.11 -15.86
N VAL A 170 6.24 8.36 -16.50
CA VAL A 170 6.32 9.36 -17.59
C VAL A 170 6.51 8.59 -18.89
N VAL A 171 5.70 8.90 -19.90
CA VAL A 171 5.71 8.22 -21.19
C VAL A 171 5.72 9.28 -22.29
N GLY A 172 6.48 9.11 -23.35
CA GLY A 172 6.48 10.10 -24.43
C GLY A 172 7.30 9.61 -25.60
N ASN A 173 6.77 9.70 -26.80
CA ASN A 173 7.58 9.34 -27.97
C ASN A 173 8.50 10.51 -28.30
N VAL A 174 9.78 10.20 -28.50
CA VAL A 174 10.78 11.17 -28.94
C VAL A 174 11.16 10.79 -30.36
N PHE A 175 10.68 11.55 -31.36
CA PHE A 175 10.96 11.32 -32.77
C PHE A 175 12.06 12.27 -33.23
N ALA A 176 13.32 11.95 -32.91
CA ALA A 176 14.39 12.89 -33.19
C ALA A 176 15.58 12.28 -33.94
N SER A 177 16.24 13.12 -34.74
CA SER A 177 17.54 12.85 -35.38
C SER A 177 18.72 12.98 -34.40
N TYR A 178 18.46 12.86 -33.09
CA TYR A 178 19.43 13.04 -32.01
C TYR A 178 19.97 11.70 -31.51
N SER A 179 21.18 11.72 -30.96
CA SER A 179 21.89 10.52 -30.51
C SER A 179 21.60 10.16 -29.06
N SER A 180 21.03 11.09 -28.28
CA SER A 180 20.66 10.86 -26.88
C SER A 180 19.60 11.82 -26.35
N VAL A 181 18.97 11.43 -25.23
CA VAL A 181 17.99 12.22 -24.47
C VAL A 181 18.25 12.18 -22.97
N SER A 182 18.02 13.30 -22.29
CA SER A 182 17.87 13.36 -20.84
C SER A 182 16.59 14.11 -20.46
N ILE A 183 15.90 13.65 -19.43
CA ILE A 183 14.70 14.27 -18.87
C ILE A 183 15.07 14.83 -17.51
N ASN A 184 14.73 16.09 -17.30
CA ASN A 184 14.89 16.78 -16.05
C ASN A 184 13.52 17.27 -15.56
N ILE A 185 13.13 16.92 -14.33
CA ILE A 185 11.84 17.26 -13.76
C ILE A 185 12.05 18.15 -12.54
N LYS A 186 11.47 19.35 -12.59
CA LYS A 186 11.50 20.33 -11.50
C LYS A 186 10.08 20.56 -10.97
N PRO A 187 9.81 20.38 -9.67
CA PRO A 187 8.59 20.88 -9.07
C PRO A 187 8.61 22.41 -8.98
N GLU A 188 7.47 23.08 -9.19
CA GLU A 188 7.39 24.55 -9.19
C GLU A 188 7.50 25.17 -7.78
N LYS A 189 7.26 24.39 -6.71
CA LYS A 189 7.44 24.88 -5.33
C LYS A 189 8.80 24.44 -4.76
N PRO A 190 9.69 25.38 -4.38
CA PRO A 190 10.97 25.05 -3.75
C PRO A 190 10.72 24.48 -2.35
N GLY A 191 11.24 23.27 -2.09
CA GLY A 191 11.25 22.65 -0.76
C GLY A 191 10.66 21.24 -0.63
N SER A 192 10.11 20.66 -1.70
CA SER A 192 9.43 19.35 -1.62
C SER A 192 10.18 18.18 -2.26
N PHE A 193 11.01 18.36 -3.29
CA PHE A 193 11.85 17.28 -3.84
C PHE A 193 13.15 17.83 -4.48
N THR A 194 14.21 17.02 -4.50
CA THR A 194 15.41 17.30 -5.30
C THR A 194 15.06 17.21 -6.78
N GLU A 195 15.56 18.16 -7.58
CA GLU A 195 15.48 18.12 -9.04
C GLU A 195 15.90 16.74 -9.56
N ILE A 196 15.01 16.14 -10.35
CA ILE A 196 15.20 14.80 -10.86
C ILE A 196 15.80 14.91 -12.25
N THR A 197 16.98 14.31 -12.46
CA THR A 197 17.57 14.19 -13.79
C THR A 197 17.74 12.72 -14.11
N THR A 198 17.16 12.26 -15.22
CA THR A 198 17.40 10.90 -15.72
C THR A 198 18.82 10.80 -16.26
N SER A 199 19.44 9.63 -16.12
CA SER A 199 20.67 9.34 -16.84
C SER A 199 20.47 9.53 -18.35
N CYS A 200 21.52 10.02 -19.02
CA CYS A 200 21.51 10.17 -20.46
C CYS A 200 21.27 8.81 -21.12
N LYS A 201 20.30 8.73 -22.03
CA LYS A 201 20.02 7.51 -22.79
C LYS A 201 20.31 7.73 -24.25
N SER A 202 21.07 6.83 -24.85
CA SER A 202 21.29 6.82 -26.30
C SER A 202 19.98 6.53 -27.04
N LEU A 203 19.76 7.28 -28.12
CA LEU A 203 18.64 7.12 -29.03
C LEU A 203 19.13 6.40 -30.28
N SER A 204 18.49 5.28 -30.62
CA SER A 204 18.41 4.78 -31.99
C SER A 204 17.41 5.60 -32.83
N PRO A 205 17.67 5.79 -34.14
CA PRO A 205 16.82 6.57 -35.02
C PRO A 205 15.39 5.99 -35.09
N PHE A 206 14.39 6.87 -35.14
CA PHE A 206 12.96 6.54 -35.32
C PHE A 206 12.34 5.59 -34.28
N THR A 207 12.77 5.65 -33.03
CA THR A 207 12.22 4.77 -31.97
C THR A 207 11.38 5.54 -30.95
N SER A 208 10.22 4.98 -30.59
CA SER A 208 9.44 5.45 -29.43
C SER A 208 10.13 5.06 -28.13
N TYR A 209 10.42 6.04 -27.27
CA TYR A 209 11.01 5.78 -25.96
C TYR A 209 9.94 5.78 -24.87
N THR A 210 10.12 4.96 -23.85
CA THR A 210 9.37 5.11 -22.61
C THR A 210 10.35 5.18 -21.46
N THR A 211 10.38 6.30 -20.76
CA THR A 211 11.26 6.47 -19.62
C THR A 211 10.49 6.17 -18.34
N LEU A 212 10.74 4.99 -17.79
CA LEU A 212 10.28 4.68 -16.43
C LEU A 212 11.10 5.52 -15.45
N LEU A 213 10.42 6.38 -14.71
CA LEU A 213 10.99 6.98 -13.50
C LEU A 213 10.68 6.02 -12.35
N PRO A 214 11.67 5.65 -11.53
CA PRO A 214 11.47 4.71 -10.42
C PRO A 214 10.74 5.33 -9.21
N PHE A 215 10.29 6.58 -9.29
CA PHE A 215 9.66 7.32 -8.18
C PHE A 215 8.43 8.09 -8.66
N LYS A 216 7.51 8.37 -7.74
CA LYS A 216 6.30 9.17 -7.99
C LYS A 216 6.65 10.60 -8.35
N LEU A 217 5.89 11.17 -9.28
CA LEU A 217 5.90 12.60 -9.53
C LEU A 217 5.07 13.34 -8.46
N PRO A 218 5.52 14.51 -8.01
CA PRO A 218 4.76 15.31 -7.04
C PRO A 218 3.43 15.75 -7.65
N ILE A 219 2.36 15.75 -6.84
CA ILE A 219 1.06 16.29 -7.23
C ILE A 219 1.19 17.81 -7.29
N GLY A 220 0.62 18.38 -8.34
CA GLY A 220 0.71 19.80 -8.64
C GLY A 220 1.52 20.06 -9.90
N ARG A 221 1.97 21.30 -10.04
CA ARG A 221 2.67 21.74 -11.26
C ARG A 221 4.12 21.26 -11.25
N ILE A 222 4.47 20.54 -12.31
CA ILE A 222 5.83 20.13 -12.61
C ILE A 222 6.27 20.72 -13.95
N ASP A 223 7.55 21.06 -14.02
CA ASP A 223 8.25 21.38 -15.25
C ASP A 223 9.05 20.16 -15.68
N VAL A 224 8.74 19.63 -16.86
CA VAL A 224 9.50 18.56 -17.52
C VAL A 224 10.34 19.20 -18.61
N ASN A 225 11.64 19.31 -18.35
CA ASN A 225 12.64 19.76 -19.30
C ASN A 225 13.21 18.53 -20.02
N LEU A 226 12.95 18.40 -21.31
CA LEU A 226 13.56 17.39 -22.16
C LEU A 226 14.77 17.98 -22.87
N THR A 227 15.94 17.46 -22.59
CA THR A 227 17.20 17.87 -23.24
C THR A 227 17.59 16.81 -24.26
N LEU A 228 17.74 17.23 -25.51
CA LEU A 228 18.15 16.40 -26.64
C LEU A 228 19.60 16.74 -27.01
N SER A 229 20.42 15.73 -27.28
CA SER A 229 21.82 15.94 -27.66
C SER A 229 22.22 15.16 -28.90
N LYS A 230 23.05 15.80 -29.73
CA LYS A 230 23.74 15.15 -30.86
C LYS A 230 24.86 14.21 -30.41
N HIS A 231 25.30 14.30 -29.15
CA HIS A 231 26.34 13.45 -28.57
C HIS A 231 25.72 12.35 -27.69
N PRO A 232 26.22 11.10 -27.72
CA PRO A 232 25.61 9.97 -27.01
C PRO A 232 25.59 10.06 -25.46
N ASP A 233 26.38 10.96 -24.87
CA ASP A 233 26.50 11.15 -23.41
C ASP A 233 25.79 12.42 -22.88
N CYS A 234 25.04 13.12 -23.74
CA CYS A 234 24.36 14.37 -23.41
C CYS A 234 25.28 15.55 -23.02
N SER A 235 26.58 15.47 -23.30
CA SER A 235 27.55 16.54 -23.00
C SER A 235 27.35 17.81 -23.82
N LEU A 236 26.73 17.69 -25.00
CA LEU A 236 26.45 18.79 -25.92
C LEU A 236 24.93 18.92 -26.13
N PRO A 237 24.19 19.49 -25.15
CA PRO A 237 22.76 19.69 -25.30
C PRO A 237 22.51 20.61 -26.49
N THR A 238 21.67 20.15 -27.43
CA THR A 238 21.38 20.87 -28.67
C THR A 238 20.05 21.58 -28.57
N ASP A 239 19.02 20.89 -28.06
CA ASP A 239 17.69 21.44 -27.87
C ASP A 239 17.16 21.11 -26.47
N THR A 240 16.54 22.08 -25.80
CA THR A 240 15.81 21.85 -24.56
C THR A 240 14.35 22.24 -24.74
N ASN A 241 13.46 21.27 -24.67
CA ASN A 241 12.02 21.48 -24.73
C ASN A 241 11.45 21.48 -23.31
N LYS A 242 10.69 22.51 -22.95
CA LYS A 242 10.07 22.62 -21.64
C LYS A 242 8.58 22.37 -21.74
N PHE A 243 8.10 21.42 -20.96
CA PHE A 243 6.69 21.08 -20.86
C PHE A 243 6.24 21.29 -19.43
N GLN A 244 5.06 21.88 -19.26
CA GLN A 244 4.46 22.06 -17.95
C GLN A 244 3.29 21.11 -17.83
N TYR A 245 3.29 20.31 -16.76
CA TYR A 245 2.20 19.40 -16.46
C TYR A 245 1.64 19.70 -15.10
N PHE A 246 0.32 19.53 -14.99
CA PHE A 246 -0.33 19.42 -13.70
C PHE A 246 -0.52 17.94 -13.40
N VAL A 247 0.25 17.43 -12.45
CA VAL A 247 0.14 16.03 -12.02
C VAL A 247 -0.97 15.92 -11.02
N GLN A 248 -1.99 15.12 -11.34
CA GLN A 248 -3.01 14.67 -10.41
C GLN A 248 -2.64 13.26 -9.92
N ASP A 249 -3.12 12.85 -8.75
CA ASP A 249 -2.75 11.54 -8.16
C ASP A 249 -3.09 10.34 -9.01
N ASN A 250 -4.15 10.46 -9.79
CA ASN A 250 -4.70 9.38 -10.61
C ASN A 250 -3.98 9.22 -11.96
N ILE A 251 -2.99 10.05 -12.27
CA ILE A 251 -2.29 10.01 -13.56
C ILE A 251 -1.30 8.85 -13.56
N LYS A 252 -1.73 7.72 -14.13
CA LYS A 252 -0.90 6.51 -14.36
C LYS A 252 0.31 6.81 -15.24
N SER A 253 0.17 7.74 -16.20
CA SER A 253 1.27 8.20 -17.04
C SER A 253 1.12 9.64 -17.53
N ILE A 254 2.19 10.42 -17.51
CA ILE A 254 2.24 11.71 -18.21
C ILE A 254 2.71 11.49 -19.64
N LYS A 255 1.91 11.90 -20.64
CA LYS A 255 2.29 11.82 -22.06
C LYS A 255 3.03 13.09 -22.51
N ILE A 256 4.28 12.96 -22.95
CA ILE A 256 5.01 14.05 -23.60
C ILE A 256 4.59 14.15 -25.08
N PRO A 257 4.34 15.36 -25.62
CA PRO A 257 4.08 15.55 -27.05
C PRO A 257 5.17 14.92 -27.91
N ASP A 258 4.78 14.47 -29.09
CA ASP A 258 5.73 13.97 -30.08
C ASP A 258 6.62 15.14 -30.53
N ILE A 259 7.91 15.04 -30.24
CA ILE A 259 8.90 16.06 -30.66
C ILE A 259 9.53 15.58 -31.94
N THR A 260 9.17 16.22 -33.04
CA THR A 260 9.82 16.06 -34.34
C THR A 260 10.89 17.14 -34.49
N SER A 261 12.17 16.76 -34.61
CA SER A 261 13.22 17.72 -34.98
C SER A 261 12.94 18.23 -36.40
N ARG A 262 12.93 19.55 -36.60
CA ARG A 262 13.01 20.13 -37.95
C ARG A 262 14.40 19.98 -38.53
#